data_AF-A0A352B6Y4-F1
#
_entry.id   AF-A0A352B6Y4-F1
#
_cell.length_a   1.000
_cell.length_b   1.000
_cell.length_c   1.000
_cell.angle_alpha   90.00
_cell.angle_beta   90.00
_cell.angle_gamma   90.00
#
_symmetry.space_group_name_H-M   'P 1'
#
loop_
_entity.id
_entity.type
_entity.pdbx_description
1 polymer ?
#
loop_
_entity_poly.entity_id
_entity_poly.type
_entity_poly.pdbx_seq_one_letter_code
_entity_poly.pdbx_strand_id
1 'polypeptide(L)' 'PTMAATVERMVGEALDCLVRRDPDGALAVIYEDDVVDALQDQVQRELLTYMLDDRGAITRGLHLTFLAAHLERIGDHATN' A
#
# COMPACT_ATOMS: atom_id res chain seq x y z
N PRO A 1 7.52 3.12 -7.55
CA PRO A 1 6.81 4.02 -6.60
C PRO A 1 5.30 4.10 -6.90
N THR A 2 4.67 2.94 -7.14
CA THR A 2 3.24 2.85 -7.49
C THR A 2 2.38 2.74 -6.24
N MET A 3 2.75 1.86 -5.30
CA MET A 3 2.03 1.62 -4.05
C MET A 3 1.85 2.90 -3.21
N ALA A 4 2.90 3.71 -3.05
CA ALA A 4 2.81 4.97 -2.30
C ALA A 4 1.83 5.96 -2.94
N ALA A 5 1.81 6.05 -4.28
CA ALA A 5 0.89 6.95 -4.99
C ALA A 5 -0.57 6.46 -4.90
N THR A 6 -0.80 5.14 -4.94
CA THR A 6 -2.11 4.55 -4.70
C THR A 6 -2.61 4.87 -3.29
N VAL A 7 -1.80 4.62 -2.27
CA VAL A 7 -2.16 4.89 -0.87
C VAL A 7 -2.42 6.38 -0.62
N GLU A 8 -1.60 7.28 -1.18
CA GLU A 8 -1.82 8.73 -1.07
C GLU A 8 -3.16 9.14 -1.69
N ARG A 9 -3.51 8.55 -2.83
CA ARG A 9 -4.80 8.78 -3.48
C ARG A 9 -5.97 8.25 -2.64
N MET A 10 -5.87 7.02 -2.13
CA MET A 10 -6.90 6.43 -1.26
C MET A 10 -7.20 7.29 -0.05
N VAL A 11 -6.16 7.82 0.62
CA VAL A 11 -6.35 8.71 1.78
C VAL A 11 -7.05 10.00 1.36
N GLY A 12 -6.67 10.58 0.23
CA GLY A 12 -7.34 11.78 -0.30
C GLY A 12 -8.81 11.53 -0.62
N GLU A 13 -9.12 10.42 -1.28
CA GLU A 13 -10.48 10.02 -1.66
C GLU A 13 -11.35 9.69 -0.43
N ALA A 14 -10.80 9.00 0.57
CA ALA A 14 -11.48 8.72 1.83
C ALA A 14 -11.91 10.01 2.55
N LEU A 15 -11.00 10.99 2.65
CA LEU A 15 -11.29 12.29 3.24
C LEU A 15 -12.35 13.06 2.46
N ASP A 16 -12.26 13.03 1.13
CA ASP A 16 -13.21 13.66 0.23
C ASP A 16 -14.61 13.06 0.36
N CYS A 17 -14.72 11.73 0.46
CA CYS A 17 -15.98 11.02 0.67
C CYS A 17 -16.59 11.35 2.03
N LEU A 18 -15.77 11.44 3.08
CA LEU A 18 -16.21 11.82 4.41
C LEU A 18 -16.79 13.24 4.43
N VAL A 19 -16.11 14.21 3.80
CA VAL A 19 -16.55 15.61 3.74
C VAL A 19 -17.86 15.74 2.94
N ARG A 20 -17.99 15.00 1.84
CA ARG A 20 -19.17 15.04 0.96
C ARG A 20 -20.32 14.14 1.42
N ARG A 21 -20.11 13.30 2.44
CA ARG A 21 -21.04 12.23 2.87
C ARG A 21 -21.42 11.31 1.71
N ASP A 22 -20.41 10.89 0.96
CA ASP A 22 -20.57 10.05 -0.23
C ASP A 22 -20.26 8.57 0.08
N PRO A 23 -21.28 7.74 0.35
CA PRO A 23 -21.07 6.33 0.67
C PRO A 23 -20.63 5.50 -0.54
N ASP A 24 -20.99 5.91 -1.76
CA ASP A 24 -20.63 5.16 -2.97
C ASP A 24 -19.13 5.34 -3.27
N GLY A 25 -18.62 6.57 -3.10
CA GLY A 25 -17.20 6.85 -3.16
C GLY A 25 -16.39 6.13 -2.07
N ALA A 26 -16.90 6.09 -0.83
CA ALA A 26 -16.24 5.36 0.25
C ALA A 26 -16.16 3.86 -0.04
N LEU A 27 -17.20 3.28 -0.62
CA LEU A 27 -17.19 1.87 -1.04
C LEU A 27 -16.15 1.61 -2.13
N ALA A 28 -15.93 2.55 -3.05
CA ALA A 28 -14.88 2.44 -4.05
C ALA A 28 -13.48 2.44 -3.43
N VAL A 29 -13.24 3.26 -2.40
CA VAL A 29 -11.97 3.27 -1.65
C VAL A 29 -11.70 1.91 -1.00
N ILE A 30 -12.74 1.27 -0.44
CA ILE A 30 -12.62 -0.08 0.15
C ILE A 30 -12.17 -1.10 -0.90
N TYR A 31 -12.73 -1.06 -2.12
CA TYR A 31 -12.31 -1.98 -3.19
C TYR A 31 -10.93 -1.66 -3.76
N GLU A 32 -10.44 -0.43 -3.61
CA GLU A 32 -9.11 -0.07 -4.06
C GLU A 32 -8.00 -0.64 -3.16
N ASP A 33 -8.31 -0.91 -1.90
CA ASP A 33 -7.39 -1.51 -0.92
C ASP A 33 -6.84 -2.86 -1.41
N ASP A 34 -7.67 -3.65 -2.11
CA ASP A 34 -7.25 -4.90 -2.76
C ASP A 34 -6.05 -4.70 -3.71
N VAL A 35 -5.92 -3.51 -4.32
CA VAL A 35 -4.79 -3.17 -5.20
C VAL A 35 -3.54 -2.91 -4.37
N VAL A 36 -3.66 -2.27 -3.21
CA VAL A 36 -2.54 -2.03 -2.29
C VAL A 36 -2.03 -3.34 -1.71
N ASP A 37 -2.93 -4.24 -1.31
CA ASP A 37 -2.62 -5.60 -0.87
C ASP A 37 -1.83 -6.36 -1.94
N ALA A 38 -2.34 -6.38 -3.18
CA ALA A 38 -1.68 -7.07 -4.28
C ALA A 38 -0.28 -6.49 -4.57
N LEU A 39 -0.12 -5.17 -4.47
CA LEU A 39 1.18 -4.49 -4.64
C LEU A 39 2.14 -4.83 -3.51
N GLN A 40 1.67 -4.89 -2.26
CA GLN A 40 2.49 -5.28 -1.12
C GLN A 40 3.04 -6.69 -1.30
N ASP A 41 2.15 -7.61 -1.68
CA ASP A 41 2.46 -9.00 -1.97
C ASP A 41 3.52 -9.14 -3.08
N GLN A 42 3.38 -8.34 -4.14
CA GLN A 42 4.34 -8.29 -5.23
C GLN A 42 5.70 -7.77 -4.75
N VAL A 43 5.73 -6.64 -4.04
CA VAL A 43 6.96 -6.04 -3.51
C VAL A 43 7.69 -7.03 -2.60
N GLN A 44 6.97 -7.74 -1.74
CA GLN A 44 7.56 -8.74 -0.85
C GLN A 44 8.24 -9.88 -1.64
N ARG A 45 7.59 -10.42 -2.69
CA ARG A 45 8.17 -11.47 -3.54
C ARG A 45 9.42 -11.00 -4.29
N GLU A 46 9.39 -9.78 -4.82
CA GLU A 46 10.52 -9.18 -5.51
C GLU A 46 11.71 -8.96 -4.57
N LEU A 47 11.47 -8.36 -3.40
CA LEU A 47 12.51 -8.12 -2.39
C LEU A 47 13.13 -9.42 -1.89
N LEU A 48 12.34 -10.47 -1.66
CA LEU A 48 12.86 -11.79 -1.31
C LEU A 48 13.81 -12.33 -2.39
N THR A 49 13.43 -12.21 -3.66
CA THR A 49 14.27 -12.65 -4.78
C THR A 49 15.61 -11.89 -4.80
N TYR A 50 15.58 -10.57 -4.65
CA TYR A 50 16.80 -9.75 -4.61
C TYR A 50 17.70 -10.06 -3.40
N MET A 51 17.11 -10.34 -2.24
CA MET A 51 17.87 -10.68 -1.02
C MET A 51 18.50 -12.09 -1.10
N LEU A 52 17.89 -13.01 -1.84
CA LEU A 52 18.44 -14.34 -2.10
C LEU A 52 19.59 -14.30 -3.10
N ASP A 53 19.52 -13.43 -4.11
CA ASP A 53 20.57 -13.25 -5.13
C ASP A 53 21.80 -12.52 -4.57
N ASP A 54 21.60 -11.47 -3.76
CA ASP A 54 22.69 -10.70 -3.13
C ASP A 54 22.49 -10.55 -1.61
N ARG A 55 23.35 -11.20 -0.83
CA ARG A 55 23.34 -11.08 0.65
C ARG A 55 23.64 -9.66 1.13
N GLY A 56 24.37 -8.85 0.34
CA GLY A 56 24.62 -7.44 0.62
C GLY A 56 23.35 -6.58 0.52
N ALA A 57 22.31 -7.06 -0.17
CA ALA A 57 21.04 -6.39 -0.30
C ALA A 57 20.07 -6.64 0.87
N ILE A 58 20.33 -7.61 1.76
CA ILE A 58 19.40 -8.03 2.84
C ILE A 58 18.94 -6.86 3.71
N THR A 59 19.87 -6.05 4.23
CA THR A 59 19.51 -4.92 5.11
C THR A 59 18.62 -3.91 4.38
N ARG A 60 18.96 -3.57 3.13
CA ARG A 60 18.16 -2.63 2.33
C ARG A 60 16.78 -3.23 1.96
N GLY A 61 16.75 -4.51 1.60
CA GLY A 61 15.53 -5.24 1.31
C GLY A 61 14.59 -5.25 2.51
N LEU A 62 15.10 -5.52 3.71
CA LEU A 62 14.31 -5.50 4.93
C LEU A 62 13.69 -4.12 5.24
N HIS A 63 14.47 -3.03 5.06
CA HIS A 63 13.93 -1.67 5.20
C HIS A 63 12.79 -1.38 4.22
N LEU A 64 12.93 -1.84 2.97
CA LEU A 64 11.88 -1.68 1.96
C LEU A 64 10.64 -2.53 2.27
N THR A 65 10.82 -3.74 2.81
CA THR A 65 9.70 -4.57 3.28
C THR A 65 8.91 -3.87 4.38
N PHE A 66 9.58 -3.27 5.37
CA PHE A 66 8.89 -2.51 6.41
C PHE A 66 8.18 -1.28 5.87
N LEU A 67 8.81 -0.54 4.94
CA LEU A 67 8.18 0.61 4.31
C LEU A 67 6.90 0.22 3.57
N ALA A 68 6.94 -0.89 2.83
CA ALA A 68 5.76 -1.37 2.10
C ALA A 68 4.65 -1.85 3.07
N ALA A 69 5.00 -2.51 4.18
CA ALA A 69 4.03 -2.86 5.24
C ALA A 69 3.44 -1.63 5.94
N HIS A 70 4.19 -0.54 6.07
CA HIS A 70 3.64 0.71 6.59
C HIS A 70 2.70 1.39 5.60
N LEU A 71 2.94 1.27 4.30
CA LEU A 71 2.05 1.80 3.26
C LEU A 71 0.73 1.02 3.21
N GLU A 72 0.76 -0.30 3.25
CA GLU A 72 -0.45 -1.14 3.29
C GLU A 72 -1.32 -0.78 4.50
N ARG A 73 -0.72 -0.69 5.68
CA ARG A 73 -1.43 -0.28 6.90
C ARG A 73 -2.01 1.14 6.84
N ILE A 74 -1.47 2.04 6.02
CA ILE A 74 -2.09 3.35 5.77
C ILE A 74 -3.29 3.19 4.84
N GLY A 75 -3.22 2.31 3.84
CA GLY A 75 -4.35 1.88 3.01
C GLY A 75 -5.50 1.33 3.85
N ASP A 76 -5.22 0.36 4.73
CA ASP A 76 -6.17 -0.17 5.72
C ASP A 76 -6.84 0.95 6.53
N HIS A 77 -6.09 1.98 6.89
CA HIS A 77 -6.63 3.10 7.65
C HIS A 77 -7.53 4.00 6.82
N ALA A 78 -7.32 4.11 5.52
CA ALA A 78 -8.18 4.87 4.61
C ALA A 78 -9.55 4.20 4.40
N THR A 79 -9.69 2.91 4.70
CA THR A 79 -10.98 2.18 4.58
C THR A 79 -11.89 2.30 5.82
N ASN A 80 -11.42 2.91 6.92
CA ASN A 80 -12.18 3.10 8.17
C ASN A 80 -12.98 4.40 8.20
#